data_AF-A0A530LB92-F1
#
_entry.id   AF-A0A530LB92-F1
#
_cell.length_a   1.000
_cell.length_b   1.000
_cell.length_c   1.000
_cell.angle_alpha   90.00
_cell.angle_beta   90.00
_cell.angle_gamma   90.00
#
_symmetry.space_group_name_H-M   'P 1'
#
loop_
_entity.id
_entity.type
_entity.pdbx_description
1 polymer ?
#
loop_
_entity_poly.entity_id
_entity_poly.type
_entity_poly.pdbx_seq_one_letter_code
_entity_poly.pdbx_strand_id
1 'polypeptide(L)'
;FSLAGNDFKAGFDGTIADTPQGAAAKGKVSLETADIEPWLMTTGVGLPGMGTGMSTSLAADADYGNGLLVLSGLSGAVNEAAVSGDVNVDIKEGLPHLAGALSLDELDLDPMAVMLFGDQAFLVNDGAWPTAPFSQKSSLPFTADLDLTAASLAAGPLATAYDAALSLQLDQEGIRVSDLKAKFLGGELSGLFELKN
;
A
#
# COMPACT_ATOMS: atom_id res chain seq x y z
N PHE A 1 -7.43 5.57 -24.18
CA PHE A 1 -8.81 5.19 -23.85
C PHE A 1 -9.19 5.79 -22.51
N SER A 2 -10.48 5.98 -22.24
CA SER A 2 -10.98 6.36 -20.91
C SER A 2 -12.21 5.50 -20.57
N LEU A 3 -12.33 5.15 -19.29
CA LEU A 3 -13.48 4.47 -18.71
C LEU A 3 -14.06 5.39 -17.63
N ALA A 4 -15.37 5.63 -17.67
CA ALA A 4 -16.04 6.49 -16.69
C ALA A 4 -17.34 5.85 -16.20
N GLY A 5 -17.55 5.92 -14.88
CA GLY A 5 -18.81 5.68 -14.18
C GLY A 5 -19.22 6.93 -13.39
N ASN A 6 -20.27 6.84 -12.58
CA ASN A 6 -20.79 7.99 -11.84
C ASN A 6 -19.73 8.65 -10.94
N ASP A 7 -18.90 7.85 -10.27
CA ASP A 7 -17.91 8.33 -9.29
C ASP A 7 -16.52 7.74 -9.54
N PHE A 8 -16.25 7.28 -10.77
CA PHE A 8 -15.00 6.63 -11.15
C PHE A 8 -14.58 7.07 -12.55
N LYS A 9 -13.31 7.41 -12.73
CA LYS A 9 -12.67 7.62 -14.03
C LYS A 9 -11.31 6.95 -14.04
N ALA A 10 -11.05 6.17 -15.08
CA ALA A 10 -9.73 5.68 -15.40
C ALA A 10 -9.34 6.15 -16.81
N GLY A 11 -8.12 6.62 -16.98
CA GLY A 11 -7.59 7.11 -18.25
C GLY A 11 -6.28 6.44 -18.60
N PHE A 12 -6.11 6.12 -19.87
CA PHE A 12 -4.84 5.72 -20.45
C PHE A 12 -4.61 6.48 -21.76
N ASP A 13 -3.49 7.17 -21.87
CA ASP A 13 -3.06 7.83 -23.10
C ASP A 13 -1.69 7.30 -23.51
N GLY A 14 -1.66 6.44 -24.51
CA GLY A 14 -0.47 5.67 -24.84
C GLY A 14 -0.67 4.68 -25.97
N THR A 15 0.35 3.83 -26.14
CA THR A 15 0.37 2.75 -27.13
C THR A 15 0.22 1.39 -26.45
N ILE A 16 -0.43 0.48 -27.15
CA ILE A 16 -0.50 -0.95 -26.80
C ILE A 16 0.04 -1.71 -27.99
N ALA A 17 0.90 -2.69 -27.73
CA ALA A 17 1.47 -3.56 -28.74
C ALA A 17 1.37 -5.01 -28.30
N ASP A 18 1.11 -5.90 -29.25
CA ASP A 18 1.33 -7.33 -29.07
C ASP A 18 2.77 -7.65 -29.49
N THR A 19 3.52 -8.29 -28.60
CA THR A 19 4.93 -8.62 -28.82
C THR A 19 5.13 -10.13 -28.72
N PRO A 20 6.24 -10.69 -29.25
CA PRO A 20 6.54 -12.12 -29.07
C PRO A 20 6.62 -12.56 -27.60
N GLN A 21 6.80 -11.62 -26.67
CA GLN A 21 6.87 -11.84 -25.22
C GLN A 21 5.55 -11.55 -24.50
N GLY A 22 4.48 -11.23 -25.24
CA GLY A 22 3.14 -10.89 -24.72
C GLY A 22 2.76 -9.44 -24.95
N ALA A 23 1.65 -9.01 -24.35
CA ALA A 23 1.19 -7.64 -24.45
C ALA A 23 2.17 -6.66 -23.79
N ALA A 24 2.41 -5.54 -24.45
CA ALA A 24 3.13 -4.39 -23.92
C ALA A 24 2.27 -3.13 -24.01
N ALA A 25 2.39 -2.23 -23.05
CA ALA A 25 1.68 -0.96 -23.05
C ALA A 25 2.56 0.15 -22.48
N LYS A 26 2.55 1.33 -23.10
CA LYS A 26 3.32 2.47 -22.63
C LYS A 26 2.54 3.77 -22.79
N GLY A 27 2.47 4.56 -21.73
CA GLY A 27 1.79 5.85 -21.77
C GLY A 27 1.36 6.35 -20.40
N LYS A 28 0.59 7.43 -20.38
CA LYS A 28 0.09 8.04 -19.15
C LYS A 28 -1.12 7.30 -18.64
N VAL A 29 -1.16 7.02 -17.35
CA VAL A 29 -2.32 6.46 -16.65
C VAL A 29 -2.86 7.45 -15.64
N SER A 30 -4.17 7.40 -15.43
CA SER A 30 -4.86 8.17 -14.39
C SER A 30 -6.01 7.38 -13.81
N LEU A 31 -6.28 7.58 -12.52
CA LEU A 31 -7.40 7.03 -11.78
C LEU A 31 -7.95 8.15 -10.89
N GLU A 32 -9.25 8.40 -10.94
CA GLU A 32 -9.97 9.34 -10.08
C GLU A 32 -11.25 8.63 -9.62
N THR A 33 -11.42 8.46 -8.32
CA THR A 33 -12.65 7.90 -7.75
C THR A 33 -12.95 8.51 -6.39
N ALA A 34 -14.24 8.78 -6.13
CA ALA A 34 -14.68 9.21 -4.80
C ALA A 34 -14.62 8.06 -3.79
N ASP A 35 -14.72 6.82 -4.27
CA ASP A 35 -14.60 5.61 -3.47
C ASP A 35 -14.07 4.44 -4.31
N ILE A 36 -12.87 3.94 -3.99
CA ILE A 36 -12.26 2.80 -4.68
C ILE A 36 -12.71 1.44 -4.10
N GLU A 37 -13.30 1.42 -2.91
CA GLU A 37 -13.64 0.18 -2.21
C GLU A 37 -14.52 -0.78 -3.02
N PRO A 38 -15.60 -0.33 -3.70
CA PRO A 38 -16.44 -1.23 -4.50
C PRO A 38 -15.66 -1.91 -5.62
N TRP A 39 -14.68 -1.22 -6.21
CA TRP A 39 -13.85 -1.75 -7.29
C TRP A 39 -12.86 -2.79 -6.77
N LEU A 40 -12.24 -2.54 -5.62
CA LEU A 40 -11.39 -3.53 -4.94
C LEU A 40 -12.17 -4.80 -4.57
N MET A 41 -13.43 -4.66 -4.12
CA MET A 41 -14.27 -5.80 -3.83
C MET A 41 -14.55 -6.66 -5.09
N THR A 42 -14.70 -6.04 -6.27
CA THR A 42 -14.88 -6.80 -7.52
C THR A 42 -13.66 -7.62 -7.92
N THR A 43 -12.46 -7.24 -7.45
CA THR A 43 -11.22 -8.00 -7.65
C THR A 43 -10.93 -8.98 -6.52
N GLY A 44 -11.82 -9.10 -5.53
CA GLY A 44 -11.66 -9.97 -4.37
C GLY A 44 -10.76 -9.40 -3.27
N VAL A 45 -10.40 -8.11 -3.36
CA VAL A 45 -9.62 -7.41 -2.33
C VAL A 45 -10.56 -6.87 -1.25
N GLY A 46 -10.32 -7.27 -0.01
CA GLY A 46 -10.94 -6.70 1.19
C GLY A 46 -9.89 -6.01 2.04
N LEU A 47 -10.14 -4.77 2.44
CA LEU A 47 -9.26 -4.00 3.32
C LEU A 47 -9.89 -3.84 4.71
N PRO A 48 -9.10 -3.80 5.79
CA PRO A 48 -9.59 -3.40 7.10
C PRO A 48 -10.27 -2.03 7.05
N GLY A 49 -11.40 -1.86 7.74
CA GLY A 49 -12.10 -0.57 7.79
C GLY A 49 -12.93 -0.21 6.55
N MET A 50 -13.06 -1.11 5.57
CA MET A 50 -13.96 -0.91 4.43
C MET A 50 -15.41 -0.61 4.87
N GLY A 51 -16.10 0.19 4.05
CA GLY A 51 -17.46 0.67 4.26
C GLY A 51 -17.54 2.14 4.66
N THR A 52 -16.40 2.82 4.80
CA THR A 52 -16.32 4.26 5.07
C THR A 52 -16.04 5.09 3.81
N GLY A 53 -15.63 4.42 2.74
CA GLY A 53 -15.28 5.02 1.46
C GLY A 53 -13.82 5.46 1.44
N MET A 54 -13.13 5.17 0.34
CA MET A 54 -11.73 5.55 0.17
C MET A 54 -11.56 6.32 -1.14
N SER A 55 -11.48 7.65 -1.03
CA SER A 55 -11.23 8.49 -2.21
C SER A 55 -9.83 8.21 -2.74
N THR A 56 -9.66 8.25 -4.06
CA THR A 56 -8.36 7.95 -4.68
C THR A 56 -8.22 8.74 -5.97
N SER A 57 -7.13 9.49 -6.07
CA SER A 57 -6.71 10.17 -7.29
C SER A 57 -5.24 9.87 -7.53
N LEU A 58 -4.89 9.21 -8.63
CA LEU A 58 -3.52 8.83 -8.96
C LEU A 58 -3.24 9.10 -10.44
N ALA A 59 -2.02 9.51 -10.76
CA ALA A 59 -1.52 9.60 -12.13
C ALA A 59 -0.03 9.20 -12.18
N ALA A 60 0.38 8.58 -13.28
CA ALA A 60 1.77 8.17 -13.50
C ALA A 60 2.05 7.98 -15.00
N ASP A 61 3.33 7.95 -15.38
CA ASP A 61 3.78 7.35 -16.63
C ASP A 61 3.92 5.83 -16.43
N ALA A 62 3.22 5.04 -17.22
CA ALA A 62 3.23 3.58 -17.16
C ALA A 62 4.03 2.97 -18.31
N ASP A 63 4.84 1.97 -17.99
CA ASP A 63 5.51 1.09 -18.95
C ASP A 63 5.31 -0.36 -18.51
N TYR A 64 4.51 -1.10 -19.28
CA TYR A 64 4.19 -2.50 -19.02
C TYR A 64 4.78 -3.37 -20.12
N GLY A 65 5.49 -4.43 -19.71
CA GLY A 65 5.97 -5.46 -20.60
C GLY A 65 6.66 -6.58 -19.81
N ASN A 66 6.70 -7.79 -20.39
CA ASN A 66 7.34 -8.96 -19.77
C ASN A 66 6.84 -9.26 -18.33
N GLY A 67 5.57 -8.97 -18.04
CA GLY A 67 4.97 -9.19 -16.71
C GLY A 67 5.37 -8.16 -15.64
N LEU A 68 6.09 -7.11 -16.00
CA LEU A 68 6.46 -6.00 -15.13
C LEU A 68 5.71 -4.74 -15.55
N LEU A 69 5.06 -4.07 -14.59
CA LEU A 69 4.52 -2.73 -14.73
C LEU A 69 5.43 -1.77 -13.97
N VAL A 70 5.99 -0.79 -14.67
CA VAL A 70 6.73 0.34 -14.09
C VAL A 70 5.81 1.56 -14.09
N LEU A 71 5.58 2.14 -12.92
CA LEU A 71 4.87 3.39 -12.71
C LEU A 71 5.88 4.45 -12.28
N SER A 72 6.19 5.37 -13.18
CA SER A 72 7.13 6.45 -12.93
C SER A 72 6.42 7.76 -12.64
N GLY A 73 6.96 8.54 -11.70
CA GLY A 73 6.39 9.82 -11.31
C GLY A 73 4.94 9.71 -10.85
N LEU A 74 4.61 8.63 -10.13
CA LEU A 74 3.33 8.48 -9.44
C LEU A 74 3.08 9.74 -8.61
N SER A 75 1.88 10.29 -8.70
CA SER A 75 1.46 11.44 -7.93
C SER A 75 -0.05 11.41 -7.71
N GLY A 76 -0.48 11.90 -6.54
CA GLY A 76 -1.89 11.97 -6.21
C GLY A 76 -2.16 11.89 -4.73
N ALA A 77 -3.33 11.36 -4.37
CA ALA A 77 -3.74 11.17 -3.00
C ALA A 77 -4.63 9.92 -2.84
N VAL A 78 -4.51 9.26 -1.69
CA VAL A 78 -5.41 8.19 -1.23
C VAL A 78 -6.02 8.65 0.08
N ASN A 79 -7.35 8.72 0.14
CA ASN A 79 -8.10 9.24 1.27
C ASN A 79 -7.59 10.62 1.75
N GLU A 80 -7.41 11.54 0.79
CA GLU A 80 -6.84 12.89 0.99
C GLU A 80 -5.35 12.95 1.37
N ALA A 81 -4.72 11.85 1.76
CA ALA A 81 -3.28 11.80 2.06
C ALA A 81 -2.47 11.71 0.77
N ALA A 82 -1.52 12.64 0.57
CA ALA A 82 -0.71 12.67 -0.64
C ALA A 82 0.23 11.47 -0.74
N VAL A 83 0.44 11.02 -1.98
CA VAL A 83 1.36 9.95 -2.35
C VAL A 83 2.11 10.35 -3.62
N SER A 84 3.42 10.12 -3.65
CA SER A 84 4.23 10.30 -4.84
C SER A 84 5.44 9.36 -4.90
N GLY A 85 6.00 9.11 -6.08
CA GLY A 85 7.25 8.35 -6.24
C GLY A 85 7.26 7.44 -7.45
N ASP A 86 8.02 6.35 -7.37
CA ASP A 86 8.17 5.37 -8.45
C ASP A 86 7.92 3.97 -7.91
N VAL A 87 7.09 3.19 -8.61
CA VAL A 87 6.69 1.84 -8.18
C VAL A 87 6.73 0.87 -9.34
N ASN A 88 7.36 -0.26 -9.10
CA ASN A 88 7.33 -1.44 -9.95
C ASN A 88 6.32 -2.43 -9.38
N VAL A 89 5.55 -3.06 -10.27
CA VAL A 89 4.57 -4.10 -9.93
C VAL A 89 4.84 -5.31 -10.80
N ASP A 90 5.15 -6.44 -10.16
CA ASP A 90 5.22 -7.76 -10.79
C ASP A 90 4.36 -8.77 -10.01
N ILE A 91 4.29 -10.01 -10.48
CA ILE A 91 3.61 -11.09 -9.77
C ILE A 91 4.67 -12.02 -9.18
N LYS A 92 4.70 -12.14 -7.85
CA LYS A 92 5.55 -13.09 -7.11
C LYS A 92 4.67 -13.98 -6.26
N GLU A 93 4.91 -15.29 -6.34
CA GLU A 93 4.18 -16.30 -5.55
C GLU A 93 2.65 -16.21 -5.65
N GLY A 94 2.14 -15.75 -6.81
CA GLY A 94 0.71 -15.60 -7.07
C GLY A 94 0.08 -14.32 -6.52
N LEU A 95 0.86 -13.41 -5.93
CA LEU A 95 0.42 -12.10 -5.46
C LEU A 95 1.11 -10.97 -6.25
N PRO A 96 0.44 -9.82 -6.43
CA PRO A 96 1.13 -8.58 -6.78
C PRO A 96 2.24 -8.30 -5.78
N HIS A 97 3.41 -7.92 -6.29
CA HIS A 97 4.54 -7.48 -5.50
C HIS A 97 4.94 -6.08 -5.94
N LEU A 98 5.00 -5.18 -4.96
CA LEU A 98 5.33 -3.77 -5.14
C LEU A 98 6.79 -3.55 -4.75
N ALA A 99 7.57 -2.91 -5.61
CA ALA A 99 8.94 -2.51 -5.27
C ALA A 99 9.24 -1.10 -5.74
N GLY A 100 9.93 -0.28 -4.94
CA GLY A 100 10.23 1.09 -5.35
C GLY A 100 10.42 2.06 -4.19
N ALA A 101 10.19 3.33 -4.46
CA ALA A 101 10.34 4.39 -3.47
C ALA A 101 9.15 5.34 -3.50
N LEU A 102 8.58 5.62 -2.32
CA LEU A 102 7.42 6.50 -2.16
C LEU A 102 7.65 7.58 -1.11
N SER A 103 7.03 8.73 -1.34
CA SER A 103 6.82 9.79 -0.35
C SER A 103 5.35 9.89 -0.04
N LEU A 104 5.03 9.80 1.24
CA LEU A 104 3.68 9.70 1.79
C LEU A 104 3.44 10.86 2.77
N ASP A 105 2.22 11.37 2.82
CA ASP A 105 1.80 12.24 3.94
C ASP A 105 1.66 11.41 5.23
N GLU A 106 1.08 10.23 5.12
CA GLU A 106 0.79 9.35 6.24
C GLU A 106 1.09 7.89 5.90
N LEU A 107 1.75 7.21 6.83
CA LEU A 107 1.92 5.76 6.82
C LEU A 107 1.36 5.19 8.13
N ASP A 108 0.23 4.49 8.03
CA ASP A 108 -0.36 3.73 9.13
C ASP A 108 -0.04 2.24 8.98
N LEU A 109 0.59 1.66 10.00
CA LEU A 109 0.96 0.25 10.03
C LEU A 109 -0.16 -0.66 10.53
N ASP A 110 -1.20 -0.12 11.18
CA ASP A 110 -2.27 -0.94 11.78
C ASP A 110 -3.06 -1.79 10.77
N PRO A 111 -3.48 -1.25 9.60
CA PRO A 111 -4.18 -2.07 8.61
C PRO A 111 -3.32 -3.25 8.13
N MET A 112 -2.01 -3.07 8.01
CA MET A 112 -1.09 -4.15 7.62
C MET A 112 -1.02 -5.23 8.68
N ALA A 113 -0.93 -4.84 9.96
CA ALA A 113 -0.93 -5.77 11.08
C ALA A 113 -2.27 -6.55 11.16
N VAL A 114 -3.41 -5.88 10.95
CA VAL A 114 -4.72 -6.53 10.91
C VAL A 114 -4.83 -7.53 9.76
N MET A 115 -4.34 -7.20 8.56
CA MET A 115 -4.37 -8.14 7.43
C MET A 115 -3.48 -9.38 7.66
N LEU A 116 -2.39 -9.23 8.41
CA LEU A 116 -1.48 -10.33 8.71
C LEU A 116 -1.99 -11.25 9.83
N PHE A 117 -2.44 -10.65 10.93
CA PHE A 117 -2.70 -11.38 12.17
C PHE A 117 -4.18 -11.46 12.52
N GLY A 118 -5.05 -10.80 11.75
CA GLY A 118 -6.49 -10.70 12.00
C GLY A 118 -6.84 -9.60 13.00
N ASP A 119 -8.06 -9.10 12.89
CA ASP A 119 -8.61 -8.03 13.74
C ASP A 119 -8.69 -8.44 15.21
N GLN A 120 -9.13 -9.67 15.49
CA GLN A 120 -9.34 -10.17 16.85
C GLN A 120 -8.05 -10.23 17.68
N ALA A 121 -6.89 -10.37 17.02
CA ALA A 121 -5.57 -10.45 17.66
C ALA A 121 -5.21 -9.21 18.48
N PHE A 122 -5.79 -8.06 18.14
CA PHE A 122 -5.49 -6.77 18.76
C PHE A 122 -6.63 -6.27 19.68
N LEU A 123 -7.75 -7.00 19.75
CA LEU A 123 -8.89 -6.63 20.59
C LEU A 123 -8.71 -7.10 22.03
N VAL A 124 -8.83 -6.17 22.98
CA VAL A 124 -8.85 -6.47 24.41
C VAL A 124 -10.29 -6.78 24.83
N ASN A 125 -10.61 -8.05 25.02
CA ASN A 125 -11.96 -8.51 25.37
C ASN A 125 -12.17 -8.61 26.90
N ASP A 126 -11.17 -9.09 27.64
CA ASP A 126 -11.17 -9.18 29.11
C ASP A 126 -9.74 -8.95 29.65
N GLY A 127 -9.56 -7.95 30.53
CA GLY A 127 -8.27 -7.62 31.13
C GLY A 127 -7.51 -6.51 30.38
N ALA A 128 -6.17 -6.51 30.48
CA ALA A 128 -5.31 -5.46 29.91
C ALA A 128 -4.58 -5.89 28.62
N TRP A 129 -4.73 -7.14 28.19
CA TRP A 129 -4.00 -7.74 27.07
C TRP A 129 -4.94 -8.55 26.16
N PRO A 130 -4.75 -8.52 24.82
CA PRO A 130 -5.46 -9.41 23.91
C PRO A 130 -5.11 -10.87 24.19
N THR A 131 -6.11 -11.75 24.09
CA THR A 131 -5.96 -13.20 24.33
C THR A 131 -6.31 -14.06 23.12
N ALA A 132 -6.87 -13.46 22.07
CA ALA A 132 -7.16 -14.16 20.82
C ALA A 132 -5.83 -14.55 20.12
N PRO A 133 -5.75 -15.76 19.55
CA PRO A 133 -4.58 -16.15 18.77
C PRO A 133 -4.50 -15.33 17.47
N PHE A 134 -3.29 -15.18 16.94
CA PHE A 134 -3.10 -14.65 15.60
C PHE A 134 -3.73 -15.57 14.55
N SER A 135 -4.25 -14.96 13.49
CA SER A 135 -4.78 -15.67 12.33
C SER A 135 -3.68 -16.52 11.70
N GLN A 136 -4.02 -17.76 11.37
CA GLN A 136 -3.08 -18.71 10.75
C GLN A 136 -2.82 -18.41 9.26
N LYS A 137 -3.61 -17.54 8.65
CA LYS A 137 -3.51 -17.17 7.24
C LYS A 137 -3.65 -15.66 7.09
N SER A 138 -2.63 -15.04 6.48
CA SER A 138 -2.65 -13.65 6.06
C SER A 138 -3.69 -13.40 4.96
N SER A 139 -4.36 -12.25 5.02
CA SER A 139 -5.27 -11.75 3.99
C SER A 139 -4.66 -10.66 3.12
N LEU A 140 -3.33 -10.52 3.11
CA LEU A 140 -2.65 -9.51 2.32
C LEU A 140 -3.01 -9.61 0.82
N PRO A 141 -3.42 -8.49 0.18
CA PRO A 141 -3.71 -8.47 -1.25
C PRO A 141 -2.46 -8.31 -2.12
N PHE A 142 -1.32 -7.96 -1.52
CA PHE A 142 -0.03 -7.78 -2.19
C PHE A 142 1.14 -7.98 -1.20
N THR A 143 2.35 -8.09 -1.73
CA THR A 143 3.61 -7.99 -0.98
C THR A 143 4.36 -6.72 -1.38
N ALA A 144 5.29 -6.23 -0.56
CA ALA A 144 6.00 -4.98 -0.84
C ALA A 144 7.45 -4.99 -0.34
N ASP A 145 8.33 -4.34 -1.10
CA ASP A 145 9.69 -3.93 -0.71
C ASP A 145 9.90 -2.47 -1.11
N LEU A 146 9.70 -1.54 -0.17
CA LEU A 146 9.58 -0.12 -0.44
C LEU A 146 10.53 0.72 0.42
N ASP A 147 11.24 1.64 -0.20
CA ASP A 147 11.88 2.75 0.50
C ASP A 147 10.87 3.88 0.68
N LEU A 148 10.57 4.24 1.92
CA LEU A 148 9.50 5.17 2.25
C LEU A 148 10.04 6.42 2.94
N THR A 149 9.48 7.56 2.56
CA THR A 149 9.43 8.75 3.42
C THR A 149 7.98 9.02 3.78
N ALA A 150 7.72 9.38 5.03
CA ALA A 150 6.38 9.70 5.50
C ALA A 150 6.40 10.94 6.41
N ALA A 151 5.53 11.91 6.17
CA ALA A 151 5.42 13.07 7.06
C ALA A 151 4.95 12.64 8.46
N SER A 152 4.06 11.64 8.53
CA SER A 152 3.67 10.96 9.76
C SER A 152 3.72 9.44 9.60
N LEU A 153 4.21 8.76 10.63
CA LEU A 153 4.26 7.30 10.75
C LEU A 153 3.50 6.90 12.02
N ALA A 154 2.36 6.24 11.85
CA ALA A 154 1.55 5.71 12.93
C ALA A 154 1.81 4.21 13.13
N ALA A 155 2.11 3.83 14.38
CA ALA A 155 2.10 2.45 14.85
C ALA A 155 0.89 2.26 15.76
N GLY A 156 -0.28 2.30 15.14
CA GLY A 156 -1.57 2.23 15.81
C GLY A 156 -1.78 3.28 16.90
N PRO A 157 -2.58 2.96 17.93
CA PRO A 157 -2.84 3.90 19.03
C PRO A 157 -1.61 4.09 19.94
N LEU A 158 -0.51 3.39 19.68
CA LEU A 158 0.64 3.33 20.58
C LEU A 158 1.59 4.51 20.39
N ALA A 159 1.88 4.87 19.14
CA ALA A 159 2.89 5.87 18.83
C ALA A 159 2.69 6.49 17.43
N THR A 160 2.99 7.79 17.34
CA THR A 160 3.13 8.51 16.07
C THR A 160 4.49 9.19 16.04
N ALA A 161 5.28 8.87 15.01
CA ALA A 161 6.53 9.55 14.69
C ALA A 161 6.35 10.44 13.46
N TYR A 162 7.26 11.40 13.27
CA TYR A 162 7.17 12.40 12.21
C TYR A 162 8.45 12.45 11.37
N ASP A 163 8.36 12.94 10.15
CA ASP A 163 9.50 13.04 9.22
C ASP A 163 10.26 11.70 9.11
N ALA A 164 9.51 10.61 8.92
CA ALA A 164 10.04 9.27 8.89
C ALA A 164 10.72 8.97 7.55
N ALA A 165 11.85 8.28 7.59
CA ALA A 165 12.48 7.59 6.47
C ALA A 165 12.80 6.16 6.90
N LEU A 166 12.43 5.17 6.09
CA LEU A 166 12.59 3.74 6.40
C LEU A 166 12.56 2.88 5.13
N SER A 167 13.01 1.63 5.24
CA SER A 167 12.70 0.58 4.26
C SER A 167 11.66 -0.37 4.86
N LEU A 168 10.60 -0.64 4.11
CA LEU A 168 9.46 -1.48 4.50
C LEU A 168 9.46 -2.75 3.66
N GLN A 169 9.48 -3.90 4.33
CA GLN A 169 9.17 -5.19 3.74
C GLN A 169 7.85 -5.71 4.30
N LEU A 170 6.95 -6.13 3.42
CA LEU A 170 5.64 -6.68 3.74
C LEU A 170 5.42 -7.96 2.93
N ASP A 171 5.23 -9.07 3.62
CA ASP A 171 4.93 -10.36 3.00
C ASP A 171 4.06 -11.22 3.93
N GLN A 172 3.83 -12.49 3.58
CA GLN A 172 2.99 -13.38 4.38
C GLN A 172 3.61 -13.73 5.74
N GLU A 173 4.91 -13.56 5.95
CA GLU A 173 5.59 -13.81 7.22
C GLU A 173 5.40 -12.64 8.19
N GLY A 174 5.31 -11.41 7.67
CA GLY A 174 5.09 -10.25 8.52
C GLY A 174 5.39 -8.89 7.91
N ILE A 175 5.65 -7.95 8.81
CA ILE A 175 6.11 -6.59 8.51
C ILE A 175 7.51 -6.44 9.06
N ARG A 176 8.44 -5.97 8.24
CA ARG A 176 9.76 -5.52 8.67
C ARG A 176 9.96 -4.07 8.25
N VAL A 177 10.42 -3.28 9.21
CA VAL A 177 10.86 -1.90 9.04
C VAL A 177 12.33 -1.83 9.40
N SER A 178 13.19 -1.49 8.45
CA SER A 178 14.62 -1.27 8.68
C SER A 178 15.01 0.18 8.40
N ASP A 179 16.21 0.55 8.87
CA ASP A 179 16.81 1.87 8.65
C ASP A 179 15.92 3.05 9.06
N LEU A 180 14.98 2.82 10.00
CA LEU A 180 14.05 3.83 10.48
C LEU A 180 14.84 5.01 11.04
N LYS A 181 14.47 6.21 10.59
CA LYS A 181 14.86 7.50 11.15
C LYS A 181 13.62 8.36 11.18
N ALA A 182 13.25 8.89 12.35
CA ALA A 182 12.09 9.74 12.50
C ALA A 182 12.25 10.66 13.71
N LYS A 183 11.37 11.64 13.85
CA LYS A 183 11.22 12.46 15.06
C LYS A 183 10.15 11.86 15.95
N PHE A 184 10.45 11.70 17.23
CA PHE A 184 9.50 11.16 18.21
C PHE A 184 9.70 11.82 19.57
N LEU A 185 8.61 12.33 20.17
CA LEU A 185 8.61 12.97 21.50
C LEU A 185 9.71 14.05 21.70
N GLY A 186 10.01 14.83 20.66
CA GLY A 186 11.02 15.89 20.71
C GLY A 186 12.47 15.42 20.53
N GLY A 187 12.70 14.13 20.27
CA GLY A 187 14.00 13.55 19.94
C GLY A 187 14.01 12.86 18.57
N GLU A 188 15.11 12.15 18.31
CA GLU A 188 15.29 11.29 17.14
C GLU A 188 15.02 9.83 17.52
N LEU A 189 14.18 9.16 16.75
CA LEU A 189 13.94 7.73 16.78
C LEU A 189 14.72 7.09 15.64
N SER A 190 15.51 6.08 15.94
CA SER A 190 16.12 5.23 14.92
C SER A 190 16.10 3.77 15.33
N GLY A 191 16.02 2.87 14.35
CA GLY A 191 16.08 1.45 14.64
C GLY A 191 15.51 0.55 13.56
N LEU A 192 15.20 -0.67 14.00
CA LEU A 192 14.58 -1.71 13.22
C LEU A 192 13.41 -2.27 14.03
N PHE A 193 12.31 -2.57 13.33
CA PHE A 193 11.13 -3.23 13.89
C PHE A 193 10.74 -4.40 13.00
N GLU A 194 10.30 -5.50 13.60
CA GLU A 194 9.80 -6.67 12.90
C GLU A 194 8.60 -7.23 13.68
N LEU A 195 7.51 -7.48 12.98
CA LEU A 195 6.31 -8.13 13.49
C LEU A 195 5.98 -9.32 12.60
N LYS A 196 6.00 -10.52 13.17
CA LYS A 196 5.78 -11.80 12.48
C LYS A 196 5.05 -12.80 13.37
N ASN A 197 4.47 -13.84 12.75
CA ASN A 197 3.85 -14.99 13.43
C ASN A 197 4.76 -16.22 13.35
#